data_AF-A0AAE2I1Y8-F1
#
_entry.id   AF-A0AAE2I1Y8-F1
#
_cell.length_a   1.000
_cell.length_b   1.000
_cell.length_c   1.000
_cell.angle_alpha   90.00
_cell.angle_beta   90.00
_cell.angle_gamma   90.00
#
_symmetry.space_group_name_H-M   'P 1'
#
loop_
_entity.id
_entity.type
_entity.pdbx_description
1 polymer ?
#
loop_
_entity_poly.entity_id
_entity_poly.type
_entity_poly.pdbx_seq_one_letter_code
_entity_poly.pdbx_strand_id
1 'polypeptide(L)'
;MTMAQRATGAAGDKYSIGDTAGPYDIADLATPLAELANSHLDLGSLLMPVVEGGQVTVEMSATHEPEAVYLVTPVGRIGLHAFAAPRSGGLWREVVRELAESLRSDGAQTSIEDGHWGREVVARVPGGSHRFIGVDGPRWMVRCVASGPEESEVQLAQLARAVLAETVVRRGSEPCPPRELLPIVLPPVLAEQVAAAQQQLAEQAAEQAGVDAETGAFPSQPLPAQPSGDDSGVPEVIPGGAVEQSASATVYSDQPDADAPSATAEETSAPPAVEPEEAPTAPPSRGSAMSRFRRRRR
;
A
#
# COMPACT_ATOMS: atom_id res chain seq x y z
N MET A 1 -14.09 -29.07 -0.11
CA MET A 1 -13.23 -28.37 0.86
C MET A 1 -11.79 -28.75 0.57
N THR A 2 -11.03 -27.90 -0.11
CA THR A 2 -9.60 -28.15 -0.31
C THR A 2 -8.86 -27.52 0.86
N MET A 3 -8.26 -28.35 1.72
CA MET A 3 -7.36 -27.86 2.77
C MET A 3 -6.21 -27.12 2.09
N ALA A 4 -6.13 -25.80 2.30
CA ALA A 4 -4.93 -25.04 1.97
C ALA A 4 -3.82 -25.54 2.88
N GLN A 5 -3.01 -26.45 2.36
CA GLN A 5 -1.93 -27.08 3.11
C GLN A 5 -0.92 -25.98 3.44
N ARG A 6 -0.89 -25.59 4.73
CA ARG A 6 0.14 -24.72 5.28
C ARG A 6 1.49 -25.29 4.83
N ALA A 7 2.24 -24.51 4.05
CA ALA A 7 3.67 -24.69 3.93
C ALA A 7 4.31 -24.33 5.28
N THR A 8 4.15 -25.21 6.26
CA THR A 8 5.02 -25.25 7.42
C THR A 8 6.35 -25.75 6.89
N GLY A 9 7.22 -24.82 6.49
CA GLY A 9 8.55 -25.14 5.98
C GLY A 9 9.23 -26.11 6.94
N ALA A 10 9.67 -27.26 6.43
CA ALA A 10 10.54 -28.13 7.19
C ALA A 10 11.81 -27.35 7.51
N ALA A 11 12.23 -27.33 8.78
CA ALA A 11 13.39 -26.59 9.21
C ALA A 11 14.66 -27.12 8.52
N GLY A 12 15.05 -26.49 7.40
CA GLY A 12 16.15 -26.93 6.53
C GLY A 12 15.96 -26.62 5.04
N ASP A 13 14.73 -26.50 4.55
CA ASP A 13 14.49 -26.21 3.12
C ASP A 13 14.72 -24.73 2.82
N LYS A 14 15.71 -24.44 1.96
CA LYS A 14 16.00 -23.09 1.48
C LYS A 14 15.21 -22.79 0.21
N TYR A 15 14.52 -21.64 0.17
CA TYR A 15 13.69 -21.22 -0.95
C TYR A 15 14.47 -20.44 -2.01
N SER A 16 14.10 -20.64 -3.28
CA SER A 16 14.49 -19.75 -4.39
C SER A 16 13.41 -18.69 -4.63
N ILE A 17 13.81 -17.45 -4.88
CA ILE A 17 12.84 -16.44 -5.35
C ILE A 17 12.35 -16.82 -6.75
N GLY A 18 11.03 -16.74 -6.95
CA GLY A 18 10.34 -17.14 -8.18
C GLY A 18 9.46 -18.38 -8.03
N ASP A 19 9.53 -19.10 -6.91
CA ASP A 19 8.65 -20.23 -6.57
C ASP A 19 7.24 -19.81 -6.14
N THR A 20 6.96 -18.50 -6.09
CA THR A 20 5.67 -17.89 -5.69
C THR A 20 5.21 -18.25 -4.27
N ALA A 21 6.14 -18.68 -3.41
CA ALA A 21 5.88 -19.09 -2.03
C ALA A 21 6.17 -17.99 -1.00
N GLY A 22 6.68 -16.84 -1.44
CA GLY A 22 6.98 -15.69 -0.57
C GLY A 22 5.73 -15.06 0.04
N PRO A 23 5.86 -14.06 0.93
CA PRO A 23 7.10 -13.39 1.31
C PRO A 23 8.05 -14.30 2.08
N TYR A 24 9.35 -14.21 1.77
CA TYR A 24 10.38 -15.09 2.32
C TYR A 24 11.04 -14.48 3.57
N ASP A 25 11.40 -15.30 4.56
CA ASP A 25 12.40 -14.87 5.55
C ASP A 25 13.78 -14.91 4.91
N ILE A 26 14.59 -13.87 5.13
CA ILE A 26 15.96 -13.80 4.62
C ILE A 26 16.85 -14.96 5.08
N ALA A 27 16.58 -15.55 6.26
CA ALA A 27 17.33 -16.70 6.78
C ALA A 27 17.07 -17.99 5.99
N ASP A 28 15.89 -18.10 5.37
CA ASP A 28 15.42 -19.28 4.64
C ASP A 28 15.72 -19.19 3.13
N LEU A 29 16.44 -18.16 2.65
CA LEU A 29 16.77 -18.02 1.24
C LEU A 29 17.98 -18.88 0.79
N ALA A 30 17.82 -19.52 -0.37
CA ALA A 30 18.89 -20.07 -1.18
C ALA A 30 19.52 -19.01 -2.10
N THR A 31 18.69 -18.09 -2.62
CA THR A 31 19.12 -17.04 -3.55
C THR A 31 20.09 -16.06 -2.89
N PRO A 32 21.31 -15.86 -3.43
CA PRO A 32 22.26 -14.88 -2.91
C PRO A 32 21.73 -13.45 -2.97
N LEU A 33 21.93 -12.66 -1.91
CA LEU A 33 21.46 -11.26 -1.84
C LEU A 33 22.06 -10.37 -2.95
N ALA A 34 23.24 -10.72 -3.46
CA ALA A 34 23.87 -10.01 -4.58
C ALA A 34 23.08 -10.13 -5.90
N GLU A 35 22.30 -11.20 -6.09
CA GLU A 35 21.39 -11.35 -7.24
C GLU A 35 20.14 -10.49 -7.06
N LEU A 36 19.69 -10.32 -5.81
CA LEU A 36 18.53 -9.49 -5.47
C LEU A 36 18.82 -7.99 -5.63
N ALA A 37 20.06 -7.55 -5.46
CA ALA A 37 20.46 -6.13 -5.56
C ALA A 37 20.10 -5.45 -6.89
N ASN A 38 19.91 -6.21 -7.98
CA ASN A 38 19.50 -5.68 -9.30
C ASN A 38 17.98 -5.73 -9.55
N SER A 39 17.20 -6.34 -8.67
CA SER A 39 15.77 -6.63 -8.85
C SER A 39 14.89 -6.19 -7.68
N HIS A 40 15.49 -5.99 -6.50
CA HIS A 40 14.81 -5.62 -5.27
C HIS A 40 15.43 -4.36 -4.68
N LEU A 41 14.57 -3.46 -4.22
CA LEU A 41 14.93 -2.31 -3.41
C LEU A 41 15.12 -2.77 -1.96
N ASP A 42 16.35 -2.68 -1.44
CA ASP A 42 16.64 -2.96 -0.03
C ASP A 42 16.19 -1.76 0.83
N LEU A 43 15.16 -1.99 1.64
CA LEU A 43 14.55 -1.04 2.57
C LEU A 43 15.00 -1.31 4.03
N GLY A 44 16.14 -1.96 4.23
CA GLY A 44 16.62 -2.37 5.55
C GLY A 44 15.90 -3.63 6.04
N SER A 45 14.65 -3.48 6.48
CA SER A 45 13.82 -4.58 7.02
C SER A 45 13.02 -5.35 5.97
N LEU A 46 12.93 -4.82 4.74
CA LEU A 46 12.26 -5.44 3.60
C LEU A 46 13.16 -5.35 2.36
N LEU A 47 13.08 -6.33 1.47
CA LEU A 47 13.57 -6.19 0.10
C LEU A 47 12.34 -6.28 -0.80
N MET A 48 11.96 -5.14 -1.39
CA MET A 48 10.76 -5.01 -2.22
C MET A 48 11.12 -5.21 -3.69
N PRO A 49 10.49 -6.14 -4.44
CA PRO A 49 10.75 -6.32 -5.86
C PRO A 49 10.33 -5.08 -6.66
N VAL A 50 11.17 -4.65 -7.59
CA VAL A 50 10.89 -3.51 -8.48
C VAL A 50 10.20 -4.05 -9.74
N VAL A 51 8.97 -3.59 -10.01
CA VAL A 51 8.23 -4.00 -11.21
C VAL A 51 8.54 -3.11 -12.40
N GLU A 52 8.47 -3.70 -13.61
CA GLU A 52 8.68 -2.99 -14.87
C GLU A 52 7.65 -1.86 -15.04
N GLY A 53 8.10 -0.61 -15.15
CA GLY A 53 7.25 0.58 -15.19
C GLY A 53 6.67 1.03 -13.85
N GLY A 54 7.10 0.42 -12.74
CA GLY A 54 6.80 0.91 -11.39
C GLY A 54 7.71 2.08 -10.98
N GLN A 55 7.14 3.07 -10.31
CA GLN A 55 7.87 4.16 -9.66
C GLN A 55 7.84 3.97 -8.15
N VAL A 56 8.90 4.37 -7.46
CA VAL A 56 8.96 4.30 -5.99
C VAL A 56 8.68 5.69 -5.41
N THR A 57 7.74 5.75 -4.48
CA THR A 57 7.42 6.95 -3.70
C THR A 57 7.63 6.65 -2.22
N VAL A 58 8.20 7.58 -1.47
CA VAL A 58 8.44 7.44 -0.03
C VAL A 58 7.56 8.44 0.71
N GLU A 59 6.89 7.97 1.75
CA GLU A 59 6.20 8.80 2.75
C GLU A 59 7.16 9.08 3.89
N MET A 60 7.33 10.35 4.23
CA MET A 60 8.21 10.79 5.32
C MET A 60 7.35 11.34 6.46
N SER A 61 7.72 10.98 7.69
CA SER A 61 7.14 11.53 8.91
C SER A 61 7.46 13.03 9.05
N ALA A 62 6.82 13.70 10.01
CA ALA A 62 7.17 15.06 10.41
C ALA A 62 8.60 15.22 10.98
N THR A 63 9.26 14.11 11.35
CA THR A 63 10.67 14.06 11.79
C THR A 63 11.65 13.78 10.63
N HIS A 64 11.17 13.76 9.38
CA HIS A 64 11.93 13.38 8.18
C HIS A 64 12.44 11.92 8.18
N GLU A 65 11.72 11.02 8.86
CA GLU A 65 12.02 9.59 8.88
C GLU A 65 11.08 8.85 7.91
N PRO A 66 11.54 7.82 7.17
CA PRO A 66 10.71 7.09 6.22
C PRO A 66 9.66 6.23 6.94
N GLU A 67 8.37 6.54 6.76
CA GLU A 67 7.25 5.85 7.40
C GLU A 67 6.63 4.79 6.49
N ALA A 68 6.55 5.06 5.19
CA ALA A 68 6.03 4.12 4.19
C ALA A 68 6.79 4.22 2.86
N VAL A 69 6.79 3.11 2.11
CA VAL A 69 7.29 3.08 0.74
C VAL A 69 6.23 2.45 -0.16
N TYR A 70 5.88 3.16 -1.23
CA TYR A 70 4.88 2.76 -2.21
C TYR A 70 5.53 2.49 -3.56
N LEU A 71 5.09 1.42 -4.19
CA LEU A 71 5.29 1.13 -5.60
C LEU A 71 4.07 1.63 -6.38
N VAL A 72 4.22 2.76 -7.06
CA VAL A 72 3.21 3.38 -7.92
C VAL A 72 3.27 2.74 -9.31
N THR A 73 2.13 2.29 -9.83
CA THR A 73 2.03 1.58 -11.10
C THR A 73 0.82 2.08 -11.91
N PRO A 74 0.74 1.81 -13.22
CA PRO A 74 -0.40 2.23 -14.05
C PRO A 74 -1.77 1.71 -13.61
N VAL A 75 -1.84 0.75 -12.67
CA VAL A 75 -3.08 0.13 -12.17
C VAL A 75 -3.40 0.51 -10.72
N GLY A 76 -2.53 1.28 -10.05
CA GLY A 76 -2.66 1.66 -8.64
C GLY A 76 -1.32 1.68 -7.89
N ARG A 77 -1.36 2.01 -6.61
CA ARG A 77 -0.20 2.02 -5.69
C ARG A 77 -0.21 0.78 -4.78
N ILE A 78 0.96 0.24 -4.47
CA ILE A 78 1.17 -0.89 -3.56
C ILE A 78 2.16 -0.48 -2.48
N GLY A 79 1.74 -0.44 -1.22
CA GLY A 79 2.62 -0.25 -0.06
C GLY A 79 2.95 -1.57 0.62
N LEU A 80 4.19 -1.74 1.10
CA LEU A 80 4.65 -2.92 1.86
C LEU A 80 5.21 -2.50 3.22
N HIS A 81 4.54 -2.89 4.30
CA HIS A 81 4.93 -2.56 5.67
C HIS A 81 5.25 -3.87 6.41
N ALA A 82 6.41 -3.97 7.07
CA ALA A 82 6.75 -5.12 7.91
C ALA A 82 6.66 -4.73 9.38
N PHE A 83 6.06 -5.59 10.18
CA PHE A 83 5.86 -5.41 11.62
C PHE A 83 6.55 -6.52 12.39
N ALA A 84 7.04 -6.22 13.59
CA ALA A 84 7.47 -7.24 14.54
C ALA A 84 6.25 -8.05 15.02
N ALA A 85 6.36 -9.38 15.04
CA ALA A 85 5.27 -10.27 15.45
C ALA A 85 5.66 -11.18 16.64
N PRO A 86 4.68 -11.62 17.45
CA PRO A 86 4.92 -12.61 18.51
C PRO A 86 5.45 -13.94 17.94
N ARG A 87 6.18 -14.71 18.76
CA ARG A 87 6.64 -16.07 18.39
C ARG A 87 5.50 -17.06 18.12
N SER A 88 4.29 -16.80 18.61
CA SER A 88 3.10 -17.58 18.31
C SER A 88 2.59 -17.40 16.88
N GLY A 89 3.02 -16.33 16.19
CA GLY A 89 2.44 -15.89 14.92
C GLY A 89 0.96 -15.54 15.04
N GLY A 90 0.28 -15.44 13.89
CA GLY A 90 -1.16 -15.19 13.82
C GLY A 90 -1.58 -13.75 14.00
N LEU A 91 -0.64 -12.79 14.01
CA LEU A 91 -0.91 -11.37 14.20
C LEU A 91 -1.80 -10.84 13.07
N TRP A 92 -1.60 -11.30 11.82
CA TRP A 92 -2.47 -10.89 10.72
C TRP A 92 -3.95 -11.24 10.97
N ARG A 93 -4.26 -12.35 11.64
CA ARG A 93 -5.65 -12.75 11.95
C ARG A 93 -6.33 -11.77 12.93
N GLU A 94 -5.57 -11.19 13.84
CA GLU A 94 -6.05 -10.17 14.78
C GLU A 94 -6.24 -8.85 14.04
N VAL A 95 -5.22 -8.41 13.31
CA VAL A 95 -5.24 -7.19 12.49
C VAL A 95 -6.37 -7.19 11.46
N VAL A 96 -6.69 -8.32 10.81
CA VAL A 96 -7.83 -8.43 9.87
C VAL A 96 -9.16 -8.06 10.53
N ARG A 97 -9.37 -8.39 11.80
CA ARG A 97 -10.62 -8.05 12.51
C ARG A 97 -10.66 -6.56 12.82
N GLU A 98 -9.62 -6.07 13.50
CA GLU A 98 -9.49 -4.67 13.92
C GLU A 98 -9.55 -3.72 12.72
N LEU A 99 -8.82 -4.03 11.64
CA LEU A 99 -8.79 -3.24 10.41
C LEU A 99 -10.15 -3.24 9.70
N ALA A 100 -10.81 -4.39 9.61
CA ALA A 100 -12.13 -4.46 8.97
C ALA A 100 -13.23 -3.81 9.85
N GLU A 101 -13.04 -3.73 11.16
CA GLU A 101 -13.91 -2.99 12.07
C GLU A 101 -13.72 -1.49 11.88
N SER A 102 -12.48 -0.99 11.98
CA SER A 102 -12.12 0.41 11.69
C SER A 102 -12.70 0.86 10.35
N LEU A 103 -12.37 0.17 9.25
CA LEU A 103 -12.80 0.56 7.91
C LEU A 103 -14.33 0.62 7.74
N ARG A 104 -15.13 -0.06 8.57
CA ARG A 104 -16.60 0.09 8.60
C ARG A 104 -17.04 1.27 9.46
N SER A 105 -16.41 1.49 10.59
CA SER A 105 -16.54 2.70 11.42
C SER A 105 -16.00 3.97 10.74
N ASP A 106 -15.24 3.79 9.66
CA ASP A 106 -14.75 4.80 8.72
C ASP A 106 -15.64 4.86 7.45
N GLY A 107 -16.81 4.19 7.45
CA GLY A 107 -17.82 4.29 6.39
C GLY A 107 -17.52 3.54 5.10
N ALA A 108 -16.38 2.86 4.98
CA ALA A 108 -16.01 2.10 3.78
C ALA A 108 -16.79 0.78 3.66
N GLN A 109 -17.21 0.43 2.44
CA GLN A 109 -17.85 -0.85 2.15
C GLN A 109 -16.83 -1.98 2.27
N THR A 110 -16.81 -2.63 3.44
CA THR A 110 -15.70 -3.52 3.83
C THR A 110 -16.10 -5.00 3.90
N SER A 111 -15.55 -5.80 2.99
CA SER A 111 -15.65 -7.26 2.95
C SER A 111 -14.35 -7.94 3.37
N ILE A 112 -14.44 -9.24 3.68
CA ILE A 112 -13.28 -10.10 3.94
C ILE A 112 -13.35 -11.24 2.92
N GLU A 113 -12.28 -11.44 2.18
CA GLU A 113 -12.17 -12.46 1.13
C GLU A 113 -11.05 -13.45 1.46
N ASP A 114 -11.15 -14.70 0.98
CA ASP A 114 -10.07 -15.66 1.10
C ASP A 114 -9.09 -15.52 -0.09
N GLY A 115 -7.86 -15.08 0.23
CA GLY A 115 -6.75 -14.94 -0.71
C GLY A 115 -5.68 -16.03 -0.55
N HIS A 116 -4.54 -15.85 -1.23
CA HIS A 116 -3.48 -16.87 -1.31
C HIS A 116 -2.89 -17.24 0.06
N TRP A 117 -2.65 -16.26 0.92
CA TRP A 117 -2.11 -16.46 2.28
C TRP A 117 -3.19 -16.56 3.37
N GLY A 118 -4.46 -16.68 2.96
CA GLY A 118 -5.62 -16.59 3.84
C GLY A 118 -6.36 -15.27 3.67
N ARG A 119 -7.01 -14.80 4.74
CA ARG A 119 -7.95 -13.68 4.69
C ARG A 119 -7.29 -12.37 4.24
N GLU A 120 -7.95 -11.70 3.30
CA GLU A 120 -7.67 -10.35 2.84
C GLU A 120 -8.85 -9.45 3.21
N VAL A 121 -8.59 -8.17 3.50
CA VAL A 121 -9.64 -7.16 3.71
C VAL A 121 -9.77 -6.34 2.42
N VAL A 122 -11.00 -6.15 1.95
CA VAL A 122 -11.31 -5.30 0.79
C VAL A 122 -12.24 -4.20 1.26
N ALA A 123 -11.83 -2.95 1.10
CA ALA A 123 -12.64 -1.78 1.40
C ALA A 123 -12.84 -0.97 0.11
N ARG A 124 -14.10 -0.66 -0.22
CA ARG A 124 -14.46 0.25 -1.31
C ARG A 124 -14.95 1.56 -0.73
N VAL A 125 -14.42 2.65 -1.27
CA VAL A 125 -14.71 4.04 -0.90
C VAL A 125 -15.09 4.82 -2.17
N PRO A 126 -15.78 5.97 -2.06
CA PRO A 126 -16.09 6.78 -3.24
C PRO A 126 -14.80 7.13 -4.04
N GLY A 127 -14.72 6.64 -5.27
CA GLY A 127 -13.57 6.88 -6.17
C GLY A 127 -12.38 5.93 -6.00
N GLY A 128 -12.47 4.87 -5.18
CA GLY A 128 -11.35 3.94 -5.02
C GLY A 128 -11.63 2.63 -4.30
N SER A 129 -10.70 1.69 -4.47
CA SER A 129 -10.67 0.40 -3.77
C SER A 129 -9.33 0.20 -3.06
N HIS A 130 -9.38 -0.41 -1.88
CA HIS A 130 -8.24 -0.75 -1.05
C HIS A 130 -8.29 -2.23 -0.70
N ARG A 131 -7.21 -2.96 -0.99
CA ARG A 131 -7.05 -4.37 -0.64
C ARG A 131 -5.85 -4.55 0.28
N PHE A 132 -6.09 -5.11 1.46
CA PHE A 132 -5.09 -5.36 2.48
C PHE A 132 -4.83 -6.87 2.55
N ILE A 133 -3.59 -7.25 2.29
CA ILE A 133 -3.12 -8.64 2.26
C ILE A 133 -2.00 -8.74 3.29
N GLY A 134 -2.05 -9.72 4.17
CA GLY A 134 -1.00 -9.89 5.18
C GLY A 134 -0.56 -11.33 5.37
N VAL A 135 0.70 -11.47 5.79
CA VAL A 135 1.38 -12.76 5.93
C VAL A 135 2.20 -12.75 7.20
N ASP A 136 1.92 -13.71 8.10
CA ASP A 136 2.73 -13.96 9.28
C ASP A 136 3.94 -14.84 8.93
N GLY A 137 5.14 -14.45 9.35
CA GLY A 137 6.37 -15.22 9.25
C GLY A 137 7.11 -15.34 10.59
N PRO A 138 8.38 -15.80 10.60
CA PRO A 138 9.17 -16.00 11.82
C PRO A 138 9.43 -14.71 12.64
N ARG A 139 8.51 -14.38 13.56
CA ARG A 139 8.54 -13.17 14.41
C ARG A 139 8.38 -11.84 13.64
N TRP A 140 7.80 -11.89 12.45
CA TRP A 140 7.39 -10.74 11.66
C TRP A 140 6.02 -10.97 11.02
N MET A 141 5.37 -9.89 10.59
CA MET A 141 4.18 -9.92 9.76
C MET A 141 4.32 -8.84 8.68
N VAL A 142 4.12 -9.18 7.41
CA VAL A 142 4.08 -8.18 6.32
C VAL A 142 2.63 -7.86 6.01
N ARG A 143 2.31 -6.57 5.88
CA ARG A 143 1.05 -6.05 5.34
C ARG A 143 1.32 -5.36 4.01
N CYS A 144 0.76 -5.90 2.95
CA CYS A 144 0.65 -5.29 1.65
C CYS A 144 -0.68 -4.52 1.54
N VAL A 145 -0.63 -3.28 1.09
CA VAL A 145 -1.81 -2.43 0.88
C VAL A 145 -1.84 -1.99 -0.57
N ALA A 146 -2.80 -2.51 -1.34
CA ALA A 146 -3.00 -2.14 -2.74
C ALA A 146 -4.16 -1.15 -2.84
N SER A 147 -3.93 0.04 -3.39
CA SER A 147 -4.94 1.10 -3.53
C SER A 147 -5.02 1.61 -4.96
N GLY A 148 -6.23 1.74 -5.51
CA GLY A 148 -6.42 2.25 -6.87
C GLY A 148 -7.88 2.36 -7.28
N PRO A 149 -8.18 2.70 -8.55
CA PRO A 149 -9.54 2.74 -9.09
C PRO A 149 -10.28 1.41 -8.90
N GLU A 150 -11.61 1.44 -8.83
CA GLU A 150 -12.41 0.22 -8.67
C GLU A 150 -12.33 -0.67 -9.93
N GLU A 151 -12.27 -0.07 -11.12
CA GLU A 151 -12.10 -0.77 -12.39
C GLU A 151 -10.78 -1.54 -12.51
N SER A 152 -9.76 -1.22 -11.71
CA SER A 152 -8.48 -1.93 -11.69
C SER A 152 -8.35 -2.94 -10.54
N GLU A 153 -9.33 -3.07 -9.64
CA GLU A 153 -9.23 -3.83 -8.37
C GLU A 153 -8.66 -5.24 -8.58
N VAL A 154 -9.19 -5.99 -9.56
CA VAL A 154 -8.76 -7.37 -9.85
C VAL A 154 -7.32 -7.45 -10.34
N GLN A 155 -6.89 -6.50 -11.18
CA GLN A 155 -5.54 -6.47 -11.75
C GLN A 155 -4.52 -5.96 -10.72
N LEU A 156 -4.89 -4.96 -9.93
CA LEU A 156 -4.10 -4.45 -8.82
C LEU A 156 -3.93 -5.51 -7.72
N ALA A 157 -4.98 -6.28 -7.40
CA ALA A 157 -4.89 -7.41 -6.48
C ALA A 157 -3.93 -8.50 -6.99
N GLN A 158 -3.95 -8.83 -8.28
CA GLN A 158 -3.00 -9.77 -8.87
C GLN A 158 -1.56 -9.25 -8.78
N LEU A 159 -1.33 -7.96 -9.06
CA LEU A 159 -0.02 -7.34 -8.99
C LEU A 159 0.51 -7.26 -7.54
N ALA A 160 -0.35 -6.89 -6.59
CA ALA A 160 -0.02 -6.87 -5.16
C ALA A 160 0.40 -8.25 -4.64
N ARG A 161 -0.32 -9.31 -5.03
CA ARG A 161 0.08 -10.69 -4.71
C ARG A 161 1.39 -11.08 -5.42
N ALA A 162 1.62 -10.69 -6.67
CA ALA A 162 2.87 -10.97 -7.36
C ALA A 162 4.08 -10.30 -6.68
N VAL A 163 3.95 -9.03 -6.30
CA VAL A 163 4.94 -8.28 -5.51
C VAL A 163 5.19 -8.98 -4.17
N LEU A 164 4.14 -9.26 -3.41
CA LEU A 164 4.24 -9.88 -2.09
C LEU A 164 4.85 -11.30 -2.12
N ALA A 165 4.66 -12.05 -3.21
CA ALA A 165 5.23 -13.39 -3.42
C ALA A 165 6.72 -13.39 -3.82
N GLU A 166 7.30 -12.24 -4.15
CA GLU A 166 8.73 -12.04 -4.41
C GLU A 166 9.43 -11.25 -3.27
N THR A 167 8.69 -10.50 -2.45
CA THR A 167 9.20 -9.79 -1.25
C THR A 167 10.00 -10.68 -0.28
N VAL A 168 11.09 -10.13 0.26
CA VAL A 168 11.89 -10.75 1.32
C VAL A 168 11.85 -9.90 2.59
N VAL A 169 11.81 -10.53 3.76
CA VAL A 169 11.78 -9.85 5.06
C VAL A 169 13.10 -10.08 5.81
N ARG A 170 13.73 -8.99 6.23
CA ARG A 170 14.93 -8.97 7.07
C ARG A 170 14.57 -8.46 8.46
N ARG A 171 13.93 -9.31 9.28
CA ARG A 171 13.49 -8.95 10.64
C ARG A 171 14.62 -8.60 11.61
N GLY A 172 15.86 -8.97 11.30
CA GLY A 172 17.04 -8.68 12.11
C GLY A 172 17.08 -9.40 13.47
N SER A 173 18.14 -9.16 14.23
CA SER A 173 18.34 -9.75 15.56
C SER A 173 17.75 -8.92 16.71
N GLU A 174 17.52 -7.62 16.50
CA GLU A 174 17.24 -6.66 17.56
C GLU A 174 15.92 -6.94 18.30
N PRO A 175 15.77 -6.53 19.57
CA PRO A 175 14.50 -6.58 20.29
C PRO A 175 13.55 -5.51 19.73
N CYS A 176 12.40 -5.94 19.21
CA CYS A 176 11.33 -5.04 18.78
C CYS A 176 10.03 -5.51 19.47
N PRO A 177 9.30 -4.63 20.16
CA PRO A 177 7.93 -4.89 20.64
C PRO A 177 7.03 -5.45 19.52
N PRO A 178 6.16 -6.44 19.81
CA PRO A 178 5.16 -6.89 18.85
C PRO A 178 4.25 -5.74 18.39
N ARG A 179 3.84 -5.78 17.12
CA ARG A 179 3.02 -4.77 16.42
C ARG A 179 3.73 -3.46 16.06
N GLU A 180 4.98 -3.28 16.46
CA GLU A 180 5.81 -2.16 16.01
C GLU A 180 6.23 -2.34 14.54
N LEU A 181 6.29 -1.23 13.79
CA LEU A 181 6.82 -1.22 12.42
C LEU A 181 8.34 -1.49 12.47
N LEU A 182 8.83 -2.38 11.60
CA LEU A 182 10.27 -2.62 11.47
C LEU A 182 10.93 -1.45 10.73
N PRO A 183 12.15 -1.04 11.12
CA PRO A 183 12.77 0.18 10.61
C PRO A 183 12.99 0.13 9.09
N ILE A 184 12.55 1.19 8.41
CA ILE A 184 12.78 1.40 6.98
C ILE A 184 14.10 2.16 6.82
N VAL A 185 15.00 1.63 5.99
CA VAL A 185 16.27 2.28 5.65
C VAL A 185 16.30 2.49 4.15
N LEU A 186 16.25 3.74 3.69
CA LEU A 186 16.31 4.04 2.26
C LEU A 186 17.73 3.83 1.71
N PRO A 187 17.89 3.24 0.51
CA PRO A 187 19.17 3.26 -0.19
C PRO A 187 19.66 4.69 -0.44
N PRO A 188 20.98 4.96 -0.41
CA PRO A 188 21.53 6.31 -0.57
C PRO A 188 20.99 7.06 -1.80
N VAL A 189 20.91 6.38 -2.95
CA VAL A 189 20.38 6.94 -4.20
C VAL A 189 18.92 7.40 -4.06
N LEU A 190 18.08 6.64 -3.35
CA LEU A 190 16.67 7.00 -3.13
C LEU A 190 16.55 8.12 -2.09
N ALA A 191 17.39 8.10 -1.05
CA ALA A 191 17.44 9.16 -0.04
C ALA A 191 17.86 10.51 -0.65
N GLU A 192 18.88 10.52 -1.52
CA GLU A 192 19.30 11.71 -2.28
C GLU A 192 18.19 12.22 -3.21
N GLN A 193 17.48 11.32 -3.91
CA GLN A 193 16.34 11.69 -4.76
C GLN A 193 15.19 12.33 -3.98
N VAL A 194 14.83 11.77 -2.81
CA VAL A 194 13.78 12.35 -1.97
C VAL A 194 14.21 13.69 -1.39
N ALA A 195 15.45 13.83 -0.93
CA ALA A 195 15.99 15.10 -0.43
C ALA A 195 15.99 16.20 -1.50
N ALA A 196 16.40 15.89 -2.73
CA ALA A 196 16.37 16.83 -3.84
C ALA A 196 14.93 17.24 -4.22
N ALA A 197 13.98 16.32 -4.21
CA ALA A 197 12.57 16.62 -4.47
C ALA A 197 11.96 17.52 -3.36
N GLN A 198 12.31 17.27 -2.09
CA GLN A 198 11.89 18.12 -0.97
C GLN A 198 12.45 19.54 -1.07
N GLN A 199 13.72 19.69 -1.48
CA GLN A 199 14.34 21.00 -1.70
C GLN A 199 13.62 21.79 -2.81
N GLN A 200 13.35 21.17 -3.95
CA GLN A 200 12.65 21.81 -5.07
C GLN A 200 11.23 22.27 -4.69
N LEU A 201 10.50 21.48 -3.89
CA LEU A 201 9.19 21.87 -3.37
C LEU A 201 9.28 23.04 -2.39
N ALA A 202 10.31 23.07 -1.53
CA ALA A 202 10.53 24.17 -0.59
C ALA A 202 10.94 25.47 -1.30
N GLU A 203 11.78 25.38 -2.35
CA GLU A 203 12.16 26.51 -3.21
C GLU A 203 10.93 27.08 -3.93
N GLN A 204 10.12 26.22 -4.57
CA GLN A 204 8.88 26.64 -5.24
C GLN A 204 7.87 27.27 -4.26
N ALA A 205 7.74 26.74 -3.04
CA ALA A 205 6.90 27.32 -2.01
C ALA A 205 7.42 28.69 -1.52
N ALA A 206 8.74 28.87 -1.41
CA ALA A 206 9.35 30.15 -1.06
C ALA A 206 9.21 31.20 -2.16
N GLU A 207 9.35 30.81 -3.43
CA GLU A 207 9.10 31.66 -4.61
C GLU A 207 7.62 32.07 -4.69
N GLN A 208 6.68 31.14 -4.48
CA GLN A 208 5.24 31.43 -4.43
C GLN A 208 4.83 32.27 -3.22
N ALA A 209 5.56 32.19 -2.11
CA ALA A 209 5.34 33.03 -0.92
C ALA A 209 5.87 34.46 -1.08
N GLY A 210 6.57 34.80 -2.18
CA GLY A 210 6.93 36.17 -2.52
C GLY A 210 7.87 36.85 -1.52
N VAL A 211 8.86 36.13 -1.00
CA VAL A 211 9.81 36.68 -0.02
C VAL A 211 10.92 37.46 -0.72
N ASP A 212 10.67 38.75 -1.00
CA ASP A 212 11.69 39.69 -1.50
C ASP A 212 12.84 39.84 -0.49
N ALA A 213 13.93 39.12 -0.74
CA ALA A 213 15.06 38.99 0.19
C ALA A 213 15.97 40.25 0.27
N GLU A 214 15.67 41.33 -0.45
CA GLU A 214 16.59 42.47 -0.63
C GLU A 214 16.23 43.79 0.07
N THR A 215 15.05 43.96 0.68
CA THR A 215 14.71 45.26 1.34
C THR A 215 14.12 45.24 2.74
N GLY A 216 13.57 44.12 3.24
CA GLY A 216 13.14 44.00 4.65
C GLY A 216 12.15 45.08 5.12
N ALA A 217 11.34 45.63 4.20
CA ALA A 217 10.48 46.78 4.45
C ALA A 217 9.03 46.50 4.03
N PHE A 218 8.11 46.57 4.98
CA PHE A 218 6.67 46.56 4.70
C PHE A 218 6.30 47.80 3.85
N PRO A 219 5.60 47.66 2.72
CA PRO A 219 5.17 48.80 1.91
C PRO A 219 4.15 49.64 2.68
N SER A 220 4.64 50.68 3.33
CA SER A 220 3.84 51.62 4.11
C SER A 220 3.21 52.64 3.16
N GLN A 221 1.99 52.36 2.71
CA GLN A 221 1.24 53.33 1.90
C GLN A 221 0.56 54.38 2.79
N PRO A 222 0.75 55.69 2.53
CA PRO A 222 0.08 56.76 3.26
C PRO A 222 -1.38 56.91 2.80
N LEU A 223 -2.29 57.22 3.72
CA LEU A 223 -3.71 57.47 3.41
C LEU A 223 -3.90 58.70 2.49
N PRO A 224 -4.70 58.57 1.42
CA PRO A 224 -5.47 59.67 0.84
C PRO A 224 -6.90 59.69 1.39
N ALA A 225 -7.52 60.87 1.44
CA ALA A 225 -8.88 61.05 1.98
C ALA A 225 -9.99 60.52 1.06
N GLN A 226 -11.12 60.12 1.65
CA GLN A 226 -12.35 59.75 0.94
C GLN A 226 -13.06 60.97 0.34
N PRO A 227 -13.90 60.73 -0.68
CA PRO A 227 -15.31 61.13 -0.53
C PRO A 227 -16.31 60.03 -0.88
N SER A 228 -17.55 60.23 -0.42
CA SER A 228 -18.68 59.28 -0.44
C SER A 228 -19.43 59.22 -1.78
N GLY A 229 -20.21 58.15 -1.98
CA GLY A 229 -21.29 58.08 -2.97
C GLY A 229 -21.99 56.71 -3.00
N ASP A 230 -23.30 56.68 -2.76
CA ASP A 230 -24.16 55.50 -2.90
C ASP A 230 -24.26 55.03 -4.36
N ASP A 231 -24.41 53.71 -4.59
CA ASP A 231 -25.67 53.14 -5.09
C ASP A 231 -25.71 51.59 -4.89
N SER A 232 -26.93 51.07 -4.91
CA SER A 232 -27.37 49.70 -4.73
C SER A 232 -27.00 48.72 -5.86
N GLY A 233 -26.80 47.44 -5.54
CA GLY A 233 -26.60 46.38 -6.54
C GLY A 233 -26.24 45.00 -5.97
N VAL A 234 -26.97 43.97 -6.38
CA VAL A 234 -26.81 42.54 -6.02
C VAL A 234 -25.49 41.97 -6.58
N PRO A 235 -24.79 41.03 -5.91
CA PRO A 235 -23.58 40.43 -6.48
C PRO A 235 -23.89 39.47 -7.64
N GLU A 236 -23.24 39.71 -8.78
CA GLU A 236 -23.20 38.82 -9.95
C GLU A 236 -21.85 38.08 -10.00
N VAL A 237 -21.87 36.78 -10.30
CA VAL A 237 -20.68 35.90 -10.31
C VAL A 237 -20.60 35.16 -11.64
N ILE A 238 -19.59 35.44 -12.48
CA ILE A 238 -18.93 34.49 -13.41
C ILE A 238 -17.51 35.04 -13.77
N PRO A 239 -16.63 34.33 -14.53
CA PRO A 239 -15.61 33.38 -14.06
C PRO A 239 -14.14 33.87 -14.16
N GLY A 240 -13.19 33.09 -13.64
CA GLY A 240 -11.79 33.14 -14.10
C GLY A 240 -10.69 33.17 -13.04
N GLY A 241 -10.84 32.53 -11.88
CA GLY A 241 -9.77 32.48 -10.88
C GLY A 241 -9.92 31.41 -9.79
N ALA A 242 -8.78 30.92 -9.29
CA ALA A 242 -8.54 30.05 -8.14
C ALA A 242 -9.23 28.66 -8.08
N VAL A 243 -10.48 28.51 -8.54
CA VAL A 243 -11.23 27.23 -8.47
C VAL A 243 -10.79 26.18 -9.51
N GLU A 244 -9.85 26.52 -10.40
CA GLU A 244 -9.23 25.61 -11.36
C GLU A 244 -7.81 25.15 -10.92
N GLN A 245 -7.28 25.73 -9.84
CA GLN A 245 -5.99 25.33 -9.22
C GLN A 245 -6.15 24.30 -8.09
N SER A 246 -7.37 23.85 -7.83
CA SER A 246 -7.72 22.74 -6.92
C SER A 246 -7.32 21.35 -7.46
N ALA A 247 -6.62 21.27 -8.59
CA ALA A 247 -6.29 20.05 -9.31
C ALA A 247 -5.21 19.16 -8.66
N SER A 248 -4.66 19.52 -7.49
CA SER A 248 -3.53 18.79 -6.89
C SER A 248 -3.46 18.86 -5.36
N ALA A 249 -4.55 18.54 -4.66
CA ALA A 249 -4.50 18.22 -3.23
C ALA A 249 -5.63 17.25 -2.83
N THR A 250 -5.28 16.12 -2.21
CA THR A 250 -6.22 15.29 -1.47
C THR A 250 -5.51 14.67 -0.28
N VAL A 251 -5.83 15.16 0.91
CA VAL A 251 -5.55 14.53 2.20
C VAL A 251 -6.90 14.13 2.76
N TYR A 252 -7.04 12.91 3.25
CA TYR A 252 -8.27 12.43 3.87
C TYR A 252 -7.97 11.85 5.25
N SER A 253 -8.84 12.18 6.20
CA SER A 253 -8.85 11.69 7.59
C SER A 253 -10.28 11.25 7.87
N ASP A 254 -10.48 10.02 8.35
CA ASP A 254 -11.80 9.38 8.34
C ASP A 254 -12.56 9.44 9.67
N GLN A 255 -13.89 9.45 9.55
CA GLN A 255 -14.91 9.23 10.59
C GLN A 255 -16.29 9.27 9.91
N PRO A 256 -17.13 8.23 10.09
CA PRO A 256 -18.53 8.52 10.44
C PRO A 256 -19.20 7.55 11.44
N ASP A 257 -20.05 8.11 12.29
CA ASP A 257 -20.99 7.40 13.16
C ASP A 257 -22.38 7.27 12.51
N ALA A 258 -23.07 6.14 12.78
CA ALA A 258 -24.53 5.88 12.64
C ALA A 258 -25.20 6.03 11.23
N ASP A 259 -26.31 5.36 10.87
CA ASP A 259 -27.26 4.49 11.58
C ASP A 259 -27.94 3.47 10.60
N ALA A 260 -28.74 2.52 11.11
CA ALA A 260 -29.43 1.43 10.36
C ALA A 260 -30.94 1.78 10.10
N PRO A 261 -31.92 0.87 9.77
CA PRO A 261 -31.89 -0.60 9.59
C PRO A 261 -32.82 -1.27 8.51
N SER A 262 -32.63 -2.60 8.36
CA SER A 262 -33.62 -3.69 8.08
C SER A 262 -34.48 -3.79 6.79
N ALA A 263 -34.42 -4.97 6.13
CA ALA A 263 -35.57 -5.88 5.94
C ALA A 263 -35.22 -7.31 5.40
N THR A 264 -35.61 -8.33 6.18
CA THR A 264 -35.97 -9.75 5.89
C THR A 264 -35.78 -10.44 4.51
N ALA A 265 -35.02 -11.54 4.56
CA ALA A 265 -35.38 -12.96 4.30
C ALA A 265 -36.11 -13.41 3.01
N GLU A 266 -35.53 -14.42 2.33
CA GLU A 266 -36.25 -15.65 1.94
C GLU A 266 -35.30 -16.88 1.89
N GLU A 267 -35.87 -18.08 1.80
CA GLU A 267 -35.30 -19.38 2.21
C GLU A 267 -35.19 -20.36 1.01
N THR A 268 -34.34 -21.42 1.06
CA THR A 268 -34.68 -22.83 0.69
C THR A 268 -33.51 -23.72 0.18
N SER A 269 -33.32 -24.87 0.85
CA SER A 269 -32.79 -26.19 0.44
C SER A 269 -31.35 -26.47 -0.05
N ALA A 270 -30.88 -27.66 0.36
CA ALA A 270 -29.67 -28.40 -0.03
C ALA A 270 -29.89 -29.92 0.21
N PRO A 271 -28.93 -30.84 -0.07
CA PRO A 271 -27.98 -30.94 -1.19
C PRO A 271 -28.35 -32.17 -2.08
N PRO A 272 -27.81 -33.43 -2.05
CA PRO A 272 -26.55 -34.03 -1.55
C PRO A 272 -25.67 -34.78 -2.61
N ALA A 273 -24.35 -34.83 -2.34
CA ALA A 273 -23.34 -35.89 -2.59
C ALA A 273 -23.21 -36.70 -3.92
N VAL A 274 -21.95 -36.87 -4.39
CA VAL A 274 -21.18 -38.14 -4.50
C VAL A 274 -19.77 -37.86 -5.08
N GLU A 275 -18.72 -38.43 -4.50
CA GLU A 275 -17.34 -38.54 -5.06
C GLU A 275 -17.11 -39.98 -5.57
N PRO A 276 -16.13 -40.24 -6.48
CA PRO A 276 -14.82 -40.68 -5.98
C PRO A 276 -13.57 -40.26 -6.79
N GLU A 277 -12.51 -39.96 -6.04
CA GLU A 277 -11.10 -40.41 -6.16
C GLU A 277 -10.54 -40.98 -7.49
N GLU A 278 -9.48 -40.34 -8.02
CA GLU A 278 -8.29 -41.04 -8.58
C GLU A 278 -7.07 -40.08 -8.68
N ALA A 279 -5.84 -40.62 -8.60
CA ALA A 279 -4.56 -39.89 -8.58
C ALA A 279 -3.41 -40.79 -9.10
N PRO A 280 -2.15 -40.30 -9.28
CA PRO A 280 -1.70 -39.04 -9.88
C PRO A 280 -0.69 -39.25 -11.03
N THR A 281 -0.42 -38.23 -11.85
CA THR A 281 0.76 -38.20 -12.75
C THR A 281 1.51 -36.86 -12.64
N ALA A 282 2.81 -36.91 -12.38
CA ALA A 282 3.64 -35.73 -12.15
C ALA A 282 3.93 -34.92 -13.44
N PRO A 283 3.93 -33.57 -13.39
CA PRO A 283 4.25 -32.72 -14.54
C PRO A 283 5.76 -32.40 -14.63
N PRO A 284 6.29 -32.10 -15.84
CA PRO A 284 7.66 -31.66 -16.01
C PRO A 284 7.91 -30.21 -15.55
N SER A 285 9.20 -29.90 -15.35
CA SER A 285 9.73 -28.63 -14.81
C SER A 285 9.08 -27.36 -15.38
N ARG A 286 8.78 -26.40 -14.49
CA ARG A 286 7.92 -25.25 -14.75
C ARG A 286 8.64 -23.93 -14.46
N GLY A 287 9.07 -23.23 -15.51
CA GLY A 287 9.71 -21.92 -15.40
C GLY A 287 8.87 -20.83 -14.70
N SER A 288 9.57 -19.82 -14.17
CA SER A 288 9.08 -18.72 -13.31
C SER A 288 7.77 -18.06 -13.77
N ALA A 289 6.97 -17.61 -12.80
CA ALA A 289 5.67 -16.96 -12.99
C ALA A 289 5.71 -15.73 -13.89
N MET A 290 6.74 -14.89 -13.76
CA MET A 290 6.98 -13.70 -14.62
C MET A 290 7.08 -14.06 -16.12
N SER A 291 7.61 -15.25 -16.43
CA SER A 291 7.68 -15.75 -17.82
C SER A 291 6.32 -16.19 -18.39
N ARG A 292 5.33 -16.47 -17.54
CA ARG A 292 3.98 -16.89 -17.96
C ARG A 292 3.06 -15.70 -18.23
N PHE A 293 3.21 -14.61 -17.48
CA PHE A 293 2.50 -13.35 -17.76
C PHE A 293 2.82 -12.84 -19.18
N ARG A 294 4.10 -12.90 -19.57
CA ARG A 294 4.59 -12.55 -20.92
C ARG A 294 4.00 -13.39 -22.06
N ARG A 295 3.50 -14.60 -21.81
CA ARG A 295 2.92 -15.49 -22.86
C ARG A 295 1.43 -15.29 -23.13
N ARG A 296 0.72 -14.44 -22.36
CA ARG A 296 -0.72 -14.17 -22.55
C ARG A 296 -1.04 -12.83 -23.23
N ARG A 297 -0.04 -12.15 -23.80
CA ARG A 297 -0.22 -10.96 -24.65
C ARG A 297 0.33 -11.20 -26.07
N ARG A 298 -0.36 -12.03 -26.84
CA ARG A 298 -0.38 -12.08 -28.31
C ARG A 298 -1.74 -12.62 -28.75
#